data_AF-A0AAV6YJ29-F1
#
_entry.id   AF-A0AAV6YJ29-F1
#
_cell.length_a   1.000
_cell.length_b   1.000
_cell.length_c   1.000
_cell.angle_alpha   90.00
_cell.angle_beta   90.00
_cell.angle_gamma   90.00
#
_symmetry.space_group_name_H-M   'P 1'
#
loop_
_entity.id
_entity.type
_entity.pdbx_description
1 polymer ?
#
loop_
_entity_poly.entity_id
_entity_poly.type
_entity_poly.pdbx_seq_one_letter_code
_entity_poly.pdbx_strand_id
1 'polypeptide(L)' 'MSINAIYFKGSDLLYDVEVPGLPSVLALNGGDGGESGEELLYGTSDGKIGLIHISRSSPVTKWEIFNEKKRG' A
#
# COMPACT_ATOMS: atom_id res chain seq x y z
N MET A 1 -4.74 0.12 -11.05
CA MET A 1 -5.23 -1.16 -10.49
C MET A 1 -5.24 -1.01 -8.98
N SER A 2 -6.22 -1.57 -8.28
CA SER A 2 -6.52 -1.22 -6.88
C SER A 2 -5.92 -2.23 -5.90
N ILE A 3 -5.45 -1.77 -4.73
CA ILE A 3 -5.12 -2.60 -3.56
C ILE A 3 -6.34 -2.60 -2.62
N ASN A 4 -6.76 -3.79 -2.19
CA ASN A 4 -7.85 -3.99 -1.23
C ASN A 4 -7.28 -4.13 0.18
N ALA A 5 -7.72 -3.32 1.13
CA ALA A 5 -7.40 -3.48 2.56
C ALA A 5 -8.64 -3.98 3.32
N ILE A 6 -8.49 -5.09 4.05
CA ILE A 6 -9.60 -5.73 4.79
C ILE A 6 -9.32 -5.62 6.30
N TYR A 7 -10.22 -5.01 7.08
CA TYR A 7 -10.16 -4.93 8.55
C TYR A 7 -11.17 -5.89 9.19
N PHE A 8 -10.77 -6.69 10.17
CA PHE A 8 -11.60 -7.80 10.67
C PHE A 8 -12.50 -7.43 11.87
N LYS A 9 -13.74 -7.00 11.57
CA LYS A 9 -15.00 -7.37 12.27
C LYS A 9 -16.18 -7.00 11.36
N GLY A 10 -16.69 -7.99 10.61
CA GLY A 10 -17.70 -7.75 9.55
C GLY A 10 -16.99 -7.34 8.27
N SER A 11 -16.91 -8.27 7.31
CA SER A 11 -16.02 -8.24 6.15
C SER A 11 -16.48 -7.28 5.05
N ASP A 12 -16.66 -6.01 5.40
CA ASP A 12 -16.97 -4.95 4.44
C ASP A 12 -15.67 -4.32 3.94
N LEU A 13 -15.57 -4.14 2.63
CA LEU A 13 -14.50 -3.35 2.02
C LEU A 13 -14.70 -1.89 2.45
N LEU A 14 -13.74 -1.34 3.19
CA LEU A 14 -13.81 0.05 3.64
C LEU A 14 -13.53 1.02 2.48
N TYR A 15 -12.48 0.75 1.72
CA TYR A 15 -12.07 1.55 0.56
C TYR A 15 -11.06 0.77 -0.30
N ASP A 16 -10.95 1.23 -1.55
CA ASP A 16 -9.87 0.86 -2.47
C ASP A 16 -8.75 1.90 -2.43
N VAL A 17 -7.50 1.46 -2.65
CA VAL A 17 -6.37 2.36 -2.89
C VAL A 17 -5.83 2.17 -4.30
N GLU A 18 -5.78 3.24 -5.09
CA GLU A 18 -5.15 3.20 -6.40
C GLU A 18 -3.63 3.26 -6.29
N VAL A 19 -2.94 2.38 -7.02
CA VAL A 19 -1.48 2.39 -7.12
C VAL A 19 -1.01 2.41 -8.59
N PRO A 20 0.18 2.97 -8.86
CA PRO A 20 0.69 3.16 -10.21
C PRO A 20 1.29 1.87 -10.79
N GLY A 21 0.47 0.86 -11.01
CA GLY A 21 0.89 -0.41 -11.61
C GLY A 21 0.09 -1.59 -11.10
N LEU A 22 0.49 -2.80 -11.49
CA LEU A 22 -0.08 -4.03 -10.93
C LEU A 22 0.60 -4.26 -9.57
N PRO A 23 -0.11 -4.23 -8.43
CA PRO A 23 0.49 -4.57 -7.15
C PRO A 23 0.94 -6.04 -7.15
N SER A 24 2.19 -6.30 -6.74
CA SER A 24 2.79 -7.64 -6.73
C SER A 24 3.21 -8.11 -5.34
N VAL A 25 3.50 -7.17 -4.42
CA VAL A 25 3.88 -7.47 -3.04
C VAL A 25 3.31 -6.42 -2.09
N LEU A 26 2.99 -6.85 -0.87
CA LEU A 26 2.50 -6.01 0.23
C LEU A 26 3.20 -6.44 1.53
N ALA A 27 3.60 -5.48 2.36
CA ALA A 27 4.16 -5.73 3.67
C ALA A 27 3.80 -4.61 4.66
N LEU A 28 3.80 -4.90 5.96
CA LEU A 28 3.77 -3.87 6.99
C LEU A 28 5.10 -3.11 6.98
N ASN A 29 5.05 -1.78 7.07
CA ASN A 29 6.28 -1.00 7.23
C ASN A 29 6.98 -1.42 8.53
N GLY A 30 8.28 -1.72 8.49
CA GLY A 30 9.04 -2.19 9.67
C GLY A 30 8.62 -3.55 10.25
N GLY A 31 7.63 -4.24 9.65
CA GLY A 31 7.06 -5.47 10.19
C GLY A 31 5.97 -5.27 11.26
N ASP A 32 5.75 -4.03 11.69
CA ASP A 32 4.79 -3.64 12.73
C ASP A 32 3.78 -2.58 12.28
N GLY A 33 3.93 -2.05 11.06
CA GLY A 33 3.07 -1.00 10.51
C GLY A 33 3.60 0.40 10.80
N GLY A 34 4.88 0.54 11.11
CA GLY A 34 5.52 1.81 11.44
C GLY A 34 5.05 2.38 12.78
N GLU A 35 5.37 3.64 13.06
CA GLU A 35 5.11 4.29 14.36
C GLU A 35 3.61 4.29 14.75
N SER A 36 2.73 4.34 13.75
CA SER A 36 1.27 4.33 13.96
C SER A 36 0.64 2.92 13.98
N GLY A 37 1.37 1.89 13.54
CA GLY A 37 0.82 0.55 13.28
C GLY A 37 -0.12 0.46 12.07
N GLU A 38 -0.26 1.54 11.30
CA GLU A 38 -1.23 1.67 10.20
C GLU A 38 -0.52 1.94 8.85
N GLU A 39 0.70 1.47 8.65
CA GLU A 39 1.46 1.70 7.41
C GLU A 39 1.73 0.43 6.62
N LEU A 40 1.46 0.51 5.32
CA LEU A 40 1.70 -0.55 4.34
C LEU A 40 2.71 -0.11 3.28
N LEU A 41 3.71 -0.95 3.06
CA LEU A 41 4.57 -0.91 1.89
C LEU A 41 3.95 -1.77 0.79
N TYR A 42 3.91 -1.24 -0.43
CA TYR A 42 3.60 -2.02 -1.63
C TYR A 42 4.73 -1.95 -2.64
N GLY A 43 4.85 -3.01 -3.43
CA GLY A 43 5.65 -3.06 -4.64
C GLY A 43 4.76 -3.40 -5.84
N THR A 44 5.06 -2.80 -6.99
CA THR A 44 4.37 -3.10 -8.25
C THR A 44 5.23 -3.97 -9.16
N SER A 45 4.58 -4.68 -10.10
CA SER A 45 5.26 -5.56 -11.06
C SER A 45 6.20 -4.82 -12.02
N ASP A 46 6.03 -3.50 -12.18
CA ASP A 46 6.92 -2.64 -12.98
C ASP A 46 8.00 -1.94 -12.12
N GLY A 47 8.15 -2.36 -10.86
CA GLY A 47 9.27 -2.02 -9.99
C GLY A 47 9.11 -0.71 -9.21
N LYS A 48 7.89 -0.17 -9.08
CA LYS A 48 7.63 0.97 -8.20
C LYS A 48 7.39 0.49 -6.77
N ILE A 49 7.73 1.33 -5.80
CA ILE A 49 7.54 1.07 -4.37
C ILE A 49 6.83 2.27 -3.78
N GLY A 50 5.89 2.06 -2.86
CA GLY A 50 5.30 3.16 -2.13
C GLY A 50 4.89 2.78 -0.71
N LEU A 51 4.62 3.82 0.07
CA LEU A 51 4.16 3.72 1.46
C LEU A 51 2.80 4.40 1.59
N ILE A 52 1.82 3.66 2.10
CA ILE A 52 0.47 4.15 2.35
C ILE A 52 0.16 4.02 3.84
N HIS A 53 -0.39 5.07 4.42
CA HIS A 53 -1.02 5.01 5.73
C HIS A 53 -2.51 4.66 5.56
N ILE A 54 -2.95 3.55 6.16
CA ILE A 54 -4.29 2.98 6.02
C ILE A 54 -5.12 3.16 7.30
N SER A 55 -5.57 4.40 7.53
CA SER A 55 -6.46 4.71 8.64
C SER A 55 -7.87 4.14 8.42
N ARG A 56 -8.72 4.17 9.45
CA ARG A 56 -10.13 3.74 9.34
C ARG A 56 -10.99 4.61 8.42
N SER A 57 -10.63 5.88 8.22
CA SER A 57 -11.43 6.83 7.42
C SER A 57 -11.03 6.86 5.96
N SER A 58 -9.72 6.84 5.68
CA SER A 58 -9.19 6.95 4.33
C SER A 58 -7.71 6.56 4.25
N PRO A 59 -7.24 6.07 3.09
CA PRO A 59 -5.83 5.87 2.83
C PRO A 59 -5.13 7.21 2.56
N VAL A 60 -3.86 7.32 2.91
CA VAL A 60 -2.99 8.46 2.58
C VAL A 60 -1.67 7.94 2.03
N THR A 61 -1.38 8.18 0.77
CA THR A 61 -0.06 7.91 0.18
C THR A 61 0.96 8.86 0.79
N LYS A 62 1.95 8.31 1.50
CA LYS A 62 3.03 9.09 2.12
C LYS A 62 4.11 9.45 1.12
N TRP A 63 4.55 8.47 0.33
CA TRP A 63 5.54 8.67 -0.73
C TRP A 63 5.51 7.51 -1.73
N GLU A 64 6.07 7.77 -2.91
CA GLU A 64 6.29 6.79 -3.97
C GLU A 64 7.70 6.93 -4.53
N ILE A 65 8.31 5.80 -4.85
CA ILE A 65 9.57 5.69 -5.56
C ILE A 65 9.29 5.06 -6.91
N PHE A 66 9.49 5.83 -7.97
CA PHE A 66 9.30 5.38 -9.35
C PHE A 66 10.55 4.67 -9.87
N ASN A 67 10.35 3.63 -10.69
CA ASN A 67 11.43 2.94 -11.39
C ASN A 67 11.90 3.74 -12.62
N GLU A 68 12.55 4.89 -12.40
CA GLU A 68 13.01 5.77 -13.49
C GLU A 68 13.98 5.07 -14.44
N LYS A 69 14.79 4.14 -13.90
CA LYS A 69 15.78 3.38 -14.68
C LYS A 69 15.16 2.25 -15.49
N LYS A 70 13.87 1.94 -15.28
CA LYS A 70 13.14 0.81 -15.87
C LYS A 70 13.91 -0.51 -15.73
N ARG A 71 14.56 -0.69 -14.58
CA ARG A 71 15.24 -1.94 -14.23
C ARG A 71 14.34 -2.69 -13.28
N GLY A 72 13.73 -3.76 -13.77
CA GLY A 72 12.76 -4.58 -13.06
C GLY A 72 12.52 -5.83 -13.88
#